data_AF-A0A7G6ABG6-F1
#
_entry.id   AF-A0A7G6ABG6-F1
#
_cell.length_a   1.000
_cell.length_b   1.000
_cell.length_c   1.000
_cell.angle_alpha   90.00
_cell.angle_beta   90.00
_cell.angle_gamma   90.00
#
_symmetry.space_group_name_H-M   'P 1'
#
loop_
_entity.id
_entity.type
_entity.pdbx_description
1 polymer ?
#
loop_
_entity_poly.entity_id
_entity_poly.type
_entity_poly.pdbx_seq_one_letter_code
_entity_poly.pdbx_strand_id
1 'polypeptide(L)'
;MIKSLFAGLVSMLGAGCVEADEGPGMILHFASLKEGIVVNCRGGQLPGGQRFPGPGGLSRTKDWLTGGASEGAAPDGRQLPEWVEFEWTEYITDREYSREELMALPEHVERVIIRDRVPQDVIDEAIRSRREAASGKLPEKTLWLYFVWTDSGIKFHWRLESPKVPGYMLRSGGDVLERP
;
A
#
# COMPACT_ATOMS: atom_id res chain seq x y z
N MET A 1 52.13 -19.30 40.65
CA MET A 1 50.88 -19.11 41.41
C MET A 1 50.30 -17.79 40.93
N ILE A 2 49.15 -17.64 40.26
CA ILE A 2 47.88 -18.37 40.02
C ILE A 2 47.45 -17.93 38.59
N LYS A 3 47.38 -18.84 37.60
CA LYS A 3 46.18 -19.47 36.99
C LYS A 3 45.13 -18.54 36.35
N SER A 4 45.00 -18.70 35.01
CA SER A 4 43.77 -18.77 34.18
C SER A 4 42.71 -17.66 34.22
N LEU A 5 41.81 -17.42 33.24
CA LEU A 5 41.56 -17.77 31.84
C LEU A 5 40.07 -17.39 31.63
N PHE A 6 39.73 -16.44 30.76
CA PHE A 6 38.39 -16.28 30.14
C PHE A 6 38.64 -15.47 28.85
N ALA A 7 38.75 -16.09 27.68
CA ALA A 7 37.68 -16.71 26.88
C ALA A 7 36.57 -15.70 26.51
N GLY A 8 36.74 -15.09 25.33
CA GLY A 8 35.71 -14.96 24.30
C GLY A 8 34.49 -14.09 24.56
N LEU A 9 34.37 -13.01 23.79
CA LEU A 9 33.11 -12.74 23.10
C LEU A 9 33.38 -12.20 21.70
N VAL A 10 33.08 -13.05 20.72
CA VAL A 10 32.78 -12.64 19.34
C VAL A 10 31.49 -11.84 19.40
N SER A 11 31.51 -10.61 18.89
CA SER A 11 30.29 -9.99 18.39
C SER A 11 30.53 -9.58 16.94
N MET A 12 30.36 -10.57 16.06
CA MET A 12 29.81 -10.28 14.75
C MET A 12 28.35 -9.90 14.97
N LEU A 13 27.98 -8.72 14.50
CA LEU A 13 26.72 -8.53 13.79
C LEU A 13 26.85 -7.19 13.06
N GLY A 14 26.97 -7.30 11.74
CA GLY A 14 26.92 -6.16 10.85
C GLY A 14 25.59 -5.45 11.03
N ALA A 15 25.63 -4.28 11.66
CA ALA A 15 24.70 -3.23 11.30
C ALA A 15 25.27 -2.62 10.01
N GLY A 16 24.99 -3.26 8.88
CA GLY A 16 24.93 -2.49 7.64
C GLY A 16 23.92 -1.39 7.92
N CYS A 17 24.39 -0.15 8.00
CA CYS A 17 23.53 1.01 8.02
C CYS A 17 22.70 0.94 6.74
N VAL A 18 21.48 0.40 6.85
CA VAL A 18 20.47 0.61 5.84
C VAL A 18 20.14 2.09 6.00
N GLU A 19 20.68 2.92 5.11
CA GLU A 19 20.28 4.32 5.03
C GLU A 19 18.75 4.37 5.05
N ALA A 20 18.20 5.08 6.04
CA ALA A 20 16.79 5.08 6.38
C ALA A 20 15.88 5.76 5.32
N ASP A 21 16.41 6.05 4.13
CA ASP A 21 15.80 6.90 3.11
C ASP A 21 15.47 6.18 1.78
N GLU A 22 15.61 4.86 1.70
CA GLU A 22 15.24 4.07 0.51
C GLU A 22 14.20 2.98 0.80
N GLY A 23 12.95 3.27 0.48
CA GLY A 23 11.83 2.36 0.49
C GLY A 23 11.63 1.62 -0.84
N PRO A 24 10.67 0.68 -0.90
CA PRO A 24 10.56 -0.26 -2.01
C PRO A 24 10.21 0.41 -3.35
N GLY A 25 9.60 1.59 -3.32
CA GLY A 25 8.81 2.09 -4.44
C GLY A 25 7.59 1.19 -4.62
N MET A 26 6.40 1.79 -4.63
CA MET A 26 5.17 1.02 -4.64
C MET A 26 4.16 1.60 -5.62
N ILE A 27 3.27 0.75 -6.12
CA ILE A 27 2.10 1.18 -6.86
C ILE A 27 0.90 1.05 -5.93
N LEU A 28 0.16 2.14 -5.78
CA LEU A 28 -1.10 2.15 -5.06
C LEU A 28 -2.21 1.88 -6.05
N HIS A 29 -3.12 1.00 -5.67
CA HIS A 29 -4.31 0.68 -6.43
C HIS A 29 -5.53 0.84 -5.55
N PHE A 30 -6.54 1.53 -6.05
CA PHE A 30 -7.77 1.81 -5.33
C PHE A 30 -8.97 1.36 -6.15
N ALA A 31 -9.88 0.65 -5.51
CA ALA A 31 -11.09 0.12 -6.13
C ALA A 31 -12.28 0.21 -5.17
N SER A 32 -13.50 0.19 -5.72
CA SER A 32 -14.73 0.06 -4.94
C SER A 32 -15.53 -1.13 -5.47
N LEU A 33 -16.04 -1.96 -4.56
CA LEU A 33 -16.98 -3.04 -4.87
C LEU A 33 -18.42 -2.71 -4.46
N LYS A 34 -18.66 -1.50 -3.94
CA LYS A 34 -19.97 -1.08 -3.41
C LYS A 34 -20.96 -0.82 -4.53
N GLU A 35 -22.09 -1.54 -4.52
CA GLU A 35 -23.10 -1.41 -5.58
C GLU A 35 -23.91 -0.12 -5.44
N GLY A 36 -24.07 0.61 -6.55
CA GLY A 36 -24.87 1.84 -6.60
C GLY A 36 -24.29 3.03 -5.81
N ILE A 37 -23.06 2.91 -5.32
CA ILE A 37 -22.38 3.92 -4.49
C ILE A 37 -21.09 4.38 -5.15
N VAL A 38 -20.85 5.68 -5.10
CA VAL A 38 -19.55 6.29 -5.34
C VAL A 38 -18.90 6.58 -4.00
N VAL A 39 -17.69 6.05 -3.83
CA VAL A 39 -16.80 6.38 -2.72
C VAL A 39 -15.96 7.59 -3.15
N ASN A 40 -16.16 8.74 -2.52
CA ASN A 40 -15.33 9.92 -2.76
C ASN A 40 -14.27 10.05 -1.68
N CYS A 41 -13.08 9.51 -1.95
CA CYS A 41 -11.96 9.47 -1.03
C CYS A 41 -11.05 10.69 -1.24
N ARG A 42 -10.90 11.49 -0.17
CA ARG A 42 -10.06 12.71 -0.16
C ARG A 42 -8.58 12.41 0.11
N GLY A 43 -8.23 11.13 0.23
CA GLY A 43 -6.93 10.64 0.66
C GLY A 43 -6.95 10.18 2.10
N GLY A 44 -5.77 10.19 2.72
CA GLY A 44 -5.64 9.78 4.11
C GLY A 44 -4.54 10.50 4.85
N GLN A 45 -4.34 10.09 6.09
CA GLN A 45 -3.28 10.57 6.97
C GLN A 45 -2.31 9.43 7.32
N LEU A 46 -1.03 9.77 7.36
CA LEU A 46 0.07 8.88 7.81
C LEU A 46 0.37 9.10 9.29
N PRO A 47 1.14 8.20 9.95
CA PRO A 47 1.48 8.33 11.37
C PRO A 47 2.16 9.65 11.75
N GLY A 48 2.95 10.23 10.84
CA GLY A 48 3.59 11.54 11.04
C GLY A 48 2.70 12.74 10.69
N GLY A 49 1.42 12.53 10.41
CA GLY A 49 0.46 13.57 10.04
C GLY A 49 0.50 13.99 8.57
N GLN A 50 1.43 13.47 7.77
CA GLN A 50 1.50 13.76 6.34
C GLN A 50 0.27 13.19 5.62
N ARG A 51 -0.16 13.86 4.54
CA ARG A 51 -1.25 13.36 3.70
C ARG A 51 -0.77 12.20 2.82
N PHE A 52 -1.57 11.15 2.81
CA PHE A 52 -1.54 10.06 1.84
C PHE A 52 -2.48 10.43 0.67
N PRO A 53 -2.08 10.16 -0.59
CA PRO A 53 -2.92 10.48 -1.73
C PRO A 53 -4.26 9.71 -1.70
N GLY A 54 -5.23 10.25 -2.41
CA GLY A 54 -6.56 9.66 -2.55
C GLY A 54 -6.96 9.57 -4.01
N PRO A 55 -7.73 8.53 -4.39
CA PRO A 55 -8.15 8.31 -5.77
C PRO A 55 -9.24 9.30 -6.23
N GLY A 56 -9.78 10.14 -5.34
CA GLY A 56 -10.99 10.90 -5.61
C GLY A 56 -12.22 9.98 -5.63
N GLY A 57 -13.09 10.15 -6.62
CA GLY A 57 -14.31 9.36 -6.78
C GLY A 57 -14.07 7.97 -7.37
N LEU A 58 -14.56 6.94 -6.68
CA LEU A 58 -14.54 5.54 -7.10
C LEU A 58 -15.97 4.98 -7.18
N SER A 59 -16.45 4.76 -8.39
CA SER A 59 -17.63 3.94 -8.63
C SER A 59 -17.30 2.45 -8.52
N ARG A 60 -18.33 1.59 -8.45
CA ARG A 60 -18.13 0.14 -8.50
C ARG A 60 -17.28 -0.29 -9.70
N THR A 61 -16.30 -1.14 -9.44
CA THR A 61 -15.60 -1.92 -10.48
C THR A 61 -16.08 -3.37 -10.50
N LYS A 62 -16.00 -4.00 -11.67
CA LYS A 62 -16.24 -5.44 -11.84
C LYS A 62 -15.06 -6.29 -11.41
N ASP A 63 -13.84 -5.80 -11.59
CA ASP A 63 -12.63 -6.48 -11.14
C ASP A 63 -11.79 -5.48 -10.34
N TRP A 64 -11.57 -5.77 -9.07
CA TRP A 64 -10.82 -4.91 -8.16
C TRP A 64 -9.30 -5.02 -8.37
N LEU A 65 -8.82 -6.03 -9.10
CA LEU A 65 -7.40 -6.16 -9.39
C LEU A 65 -6.95 -5.28 -10.55
N THR A 66 -7.84 -5.07 -11.53
CA THR A 66 -7.50 -4.41 -12.80
C THR A 66 -8.33 -3.15 -13.08
N GLY A 67 -9.53 -3.05 -12.51
CA GLY A 67 -10.35 -1.83 -12.60
C GLY A 67 -10.21 -0.97 -11.36
N GLY A 68 -10.51 0.32 -11.49
CA GLY A 68 -10.27 1.31 -10.44
C GLY A 68 -9.22 2.33 -10.87
N ALA A 69 -8.52 2.91 -9.90
CA ALA A 69 -7.48 3.91 -10.12
C ALA A 69 -6.14 3.42 -9.57
N SER A 70 -5.05 3.66 -10.31
CA SER A 70 -3.70 3.34 -9.84
C SER A 70 -2.79 4.55 -9.95
N GLU A 71 -1.88 4.68 -9.01
CA GLU A 71 -0.85 5.70 -9.02
C GLU A 71 0.48 5.13 -8.53
N GLY A 72 1.57 5.65 -9.08
CA GLY A 72 2.89 5.35 -8.55
C GLY A 72 3.11 6.13 -7.26
N ALA A 73 3.26 5.44 -6.13
CA ALA A 73 3.80 6.02 -4.93
C ALA A 73 5.32 5.83 -4.92
N ALA A 74 6.02 6.66 -5.70
CA ALA A 74 7.46 6.94 -5.55
C ALA A 74 7.87 8.16 -6.39
N PRO A 75 8.46 9.20 -5.74
CA PRO A 75 9.91 9.33 -5.87
C PRO A 75 10.66 9.63 -4.56
N ASP A 76 9.98 9.68 -3.41
CA ASP A 76 10.53 10.12 -2.13
C ASP A 76 11.21 9.02 -1.30
N GLY A 77 11.35 7.80 -1.83
CA GLY A 77 12.11 6.74 -1.17
C GLY A 77 11.57 6.35 0.20
N ARG A 78 10.30 6.64 0.49
CA ARG A 78 9.74 6.37 1.81
C ARG A 78 9.48 4.88 2.01
N GLN A 79 9.80 4.41 3.22
CA GLN A 79 9.42 3.08 3.70
C GLN A 79 7.90 2.89 3.62
N LEU A 80 7.47 1.62 3.61
CA LEU A 80 6.05 1.31 3.78
C LEU A 80 5.52 1.96 5.06
N PRO A 81 4.42 2.73 5.00
CA PRO A 81 3.84 3.32 6.18
C PRO A 81 3.30 2.24 7.11
N GLU A 82 3.33 2.50 8.42
CA GLU A 82 2.74 1.60 9.42
C GLU A 82 1.23 1.44 9.18
N TRP A 83 0.55 2.56 8.92
CA TRP A 83 -0.87 2.62 8.62
C TRP A 83 -1.20 3.83 7.75
N VAL A 84 -2.38 3.80 7.14
CA VAL A 84 -3.02 4.96 6.50
C VAL A 84 -4.42 5.09 7.08
N GLU A 85 -4.79 6.28 7.53
CA GLU A 85 -6.16 6.61 7.95
C GLU A 85 -6.88 7.32 6.81
N PHE A 86 -7.78 6.62 6.14
CA PHE A 86 -8.53 7.16 5.01
C PHE A 86 -9.75 7.94 5.46
N GLU A 87 -10.06 8.99 4.71
CA GLU A 87 -11.24 9.84 4.90
C GLU A 87 -12.05 9.86 3.60
N TRP A 88 -13.34 9.52 3.67
CA TRP A 88 -14.20 9.51 2.49
C TRP A 88 -15.65 9.83 2.81
N THR A 89 -16.39 10.20 1.78
CA THR A 89 -17.85 10.34 1.81
C THR A 89 -18.46 9.41 0.76
N GLU A 90 -19.71 8.99 0.96
CA GLU A 90 -20.41 8.09 0.03
C GLU A 90 -21.66 8.76 -0.53
N TYR A 91 -21.91 8.58 -1.83
CA TYR A 91 -23.14 9.05 -2.46
C TYR A 91 -23.63 8.09 -3.54
N ILE A 92 -24.94 8.13 -3.79
CA ILE A 92 -25.61 7.28 -4.80
C ILE A 92 -25.20 7.72 -6.21
N THR A 93 -24.71 6.77 -7.03
CA THR A 93 -24.12 7.04 -8.35
C THR A 93 -25.04 7.81 -9.31
N ASP A 94 -26.32 7.46 -9.35
CA ASP A 94 -27.27 7.99 -10.33
C ASP A 94 -28.16 9.13 -9.77
N ARG A 95 -27.76 9.71 -8.64
CA ARG A 95 -28.43 10.87 -8.05
C ARG A 95 -27.59 12.12 -8.28
N GLU A 96 -28.23 13.18 -8.75
CA GLU A 96 -27.64 14.51 -8.72
C GLU A 96 -27.66 15.06 -7.29
N TYR A 97 -26.52 15.61 -6.87
CA TYR A 97 -26.37 16.29 -5.59
C TYR A 97 -25.95 17.73 -5.84
N SER A 98 -26.58 18.66 -5.11
CA SER A 98 -26.03 20.01 -4.95
C SER A 98 -24.72 19.98 -4.17
N ARG A 99 -23.96 21.07 -4.25
CA ARG A 99 -22.72 21.21 -3.48
C ARG A 99 -22.99 21.13 -1.98
N GLU A 100 -24.06 21.77 -1.52
CA GLU A 100 -24.47 21.79 -0.11
C GLU A 100 -24.81 20.37 0.38
N GLU A 101 -25.52 19.58 -0.43
CA GLU A 101 -25.81 18.19 -0.11
C GLU A 101 -24.54 17.33 -0.04
N LEU A 102 -23.62 17.46 -1.02
CA LEU A 102 -22.34 16.72 -0.99
C LEU A 102 -21.51 17.05 0.26
N MET A 103 -21.51 18.31 0.70
CA MET A 103 -20.78 18.76 1.88
C MET A 103 -21.43 18.33 3.19
N ALA A 104 -22.73 18.03 3.18
CA ALA A 104 -23.49 17.55 4.33
C ALA A 104 -23.50 16.01 4.44
N LEU A 105 -22.94 15.29 3.46
CA LEU A 105 -22.83 13.83 3.53
C LEU A 105 -21.95 13.42 4.73
N PRO A 106 -22.27 12.30 5.39
CA PRO A 106 -21.44 11.75 6.46
C PRO A 106 -20.00 11.52 5.98
N GLU A 107 -19.06 11.93 6.82
CA GLU A 107 -17.64 11.62 6.65
C GLU A 107 -17.32 10.32 7.38
N HIS A 108 -16.64 9.42 6.67
CA HIS A 108 -16.18 8.14 7.15
C HIS A 108 -14.66 8.20 7.32
N VAL A 109 -14.18 7.56 8.38
CA VAL A 109 -12.76 7.47 8.70
C VAL A 109 -12.42 6.02 9.05
N GLU A 110 -11.39 5.48 8.43
CA GLU A 110 -10.91 4.12 8.72
C GLU A 110 -9.39 4.02 8.58
N ARG A 111 -8.78 3.42 9.59
CA ARG A 111 -7.33 3.16 9.61
C ARG A 111 -7.03 1.76 9.10
N VAL A 112 -6.22 1.70 8.06
CA VAL A 112 -5.71 0.46 7.45
C VAL A 112 -4.25 0.27 7.87
N ILE A 113 -3.96 -0.82 8.58
CA ILE A 113 -2.59 -1.23 8.91
C ILE A 113 -1.92 -1.82 7.67
N ILE A 114 -0.67 -1.44 7.39
CA ILE A 114 0.05 -1.83 6.17
C ILE A 114 1.34 -2.57 6.50
N ARG A 115 2.29 -1.92 7.20
CA ARG A 115 3.65 -2.47 7.39
C ARG A 115 3.66 -3.86 8.02
N ASP A 116 2.82 -4.10 9.02
CA ASP A 116 2.74 -5.40 9.70
C ASP A 116 2.08 -6.50 8.85
N ARG A 117 1.44 -6.13 7.73
CA ARG A 117 0.72 -7.06 6.84
C ARG A 117 1.54 -7.49 5.63
N VAL A 118 2.65 -6.79 5.33
CA VAL A 118 3.57 -7.13 4.24
C VAL A 118 4.83 -7.77 4.84
N PRO A 119 5.12 -9.05 4.54
CA PRO A 119 6.32 -9.71 5.06
C PRO A 119 7.60 -8.93 4.71
N GLN A 120 8.53 -8.80 5.67
CA GLN A 120 9.76 -8.02 5.49
C GLN A 120 10.60 -8.49 4.29
N ASP A 121 10.63 -9.80 4.03
CA ASP A 121 11.36 -10.37 2.89
C ASP A 121 10.78 -9.94 1.52
N VAL A 122 9.47 -9.65 1.44
CA VAL A 122 8.84 -9.06 0.24
C VAL A 122 9.29 -7.60 0.07
N ILE A 123 9.35 -6.85 1.16
CA ILE A 123 9.79 -5.45 1.16
C ILE A 123 11.24 -5.37 0.70
N ASP A 124 12.11 -6.21 1.27
CA ASP A 124 13.53 -6.27 0.94
C ASP A 124 13.75 -6.67 -0.52
N GLU A 125 12.93 -7.58 -1.05
CA GLU A 125 12.97 -7.97 -2.46
C GLU A 125 12.58 -6.83 -3.41
N ALA A 126 11.55 -6.04 -3.08
CA ALA A 126 11.16 -4.88 -3.85
C ALA A 126 12.25 -3.78 -3.80
N ILE A 127 12.83 -3.50 -2.62
CA ILE A 127 13.94 -2.55 -2.46
C ILE A 127 15.15 -3.00 -3.30
N ARG A 128 15.53 -4.27 -3.25
CA ARG A 128 16.63 -4.82 -4.06
C ARG A 128 16.36 -4.64 -5.55
N SER A 129 15.16 -4.98 -6.01
CA SER A 129 14.80 -4.82 -7.43
C SER A 129 14.80 -3.36 -7.88
N ARG A 130 14.44 -2.41 -7.00
CA ARG A 130 14.53 -0.97 -7.26
C ARG A 130 15.98 -0.52 -7.41
N ARG A 131 16.88 -0.96 -6.53
CA ARG A 131 18.31 -0.61 -6.56
C ARG A 131 19.02 -1.15 -7.80
N GLU A 132 18.61 -2.32 -8.27
CA GLU A 132 19.15 -2.94 -9.49
C GLU A 132 18.60 -2.31 -10.78
N ALA A 133 17.52 -1.53 -10.70
CA ALA A 133 16.91 -0.92 -11.86
C ALA A 133 17.84 0.18 -12.44
N ALA A 134 18.08 0.12 -13.75
CA ALA A 134 18.79 1.18 -14.44
C ALA A 134 18.02 2.51 -14.32
N SER A 135 18.76 3.63 -14.28
CA SER A 135 18.16 4.96 -14.22
C SER A 135 17.12 5.17 -15.34
N GLY A 136 15.93 5.66 -14.98
CA GLY A 136 14.81 5.86 -15.90
C GLY A 136 14.08 4.59 -16.33
N LYS A 137 14.38 3.43 -15.73
CA LYS A 137 13.64 2.18 -15.94
C LYS A 137 12.85 1.81 -14.69
N LEU A 138 11.71 1.15 -14.91
CA LEU A 138 10.94 0.54 -13.83
C LEU A 138 11.70 -0.68 -13.27
N PRO A 139 11.58 -0.97 -11.97
CA PRO A 139 12.13 -2.18 -11.41
C PRO A 139 11.48 -3.42 -12.02
N GLU A 140 12.26 -4.50 -12.10
CA GLU A 140 11.74 -5.81 -12.55
C GLU A 140 10.63 -6.31 -11.64
N LYS A 141 10.75 -6.06 -10.33
CA LYS A 141 9.75 -6.44 -9.33
C LYS A 141 9.15 -5.20 -8.71
N THR A 142 7.83 -5.13 -8.71
CA THR A 142 7.09 -3.99 -8.19
C THR A 142 6.12 -4.46 -7.11
N LEU A 143 6.12 -3.77 -5.97
CA LEU A 143 5.16 -3.99 -4.91
C LEU A 143 3.89 -3.17 -5.17
N TRP A 144 2.77 -3.85 -5.28
CA TRP A 144 1.45 -3.27 -5.42
C TRP A 144 0.69 -3.35 -4.10
N LEU A 145 0.07 -2.24 -3.70
CA LEU A 145 -0.78 -2.12 -2.53
C LEU A 145 -2.20 -1.79 -2.99
N TYR A 146 -3.16 -2.65 -2.67
CA TYR A 146 -4.56 -2.53 -3.07
C TYR A 146 -5.39 -2.13 -1.86
N PHE A 147 -6.14 -1.04 -2.01
CA PHE A 147 -7.14 -0.58 -1.05
C PHE A 147 -8.52 -0.66 -1.71
N VAL A 148 -9.36 -1.55 -1.20
CA VAL A 148 -10.64 -1.88 -1.83
C VAL A 148 -11.78 -1.56 -0.88
N TRP A 149 -12.61 -0.59 -1.24
CA TRP A 149 -13.81 -0.26 -0.47
C TRP A 149 -14.88 -1.32 -0.68
N THR A 150 -15.36 -1.86 0.43
CA THR A 150 -16.45 -2.85 0.50
C THR A 150 -17.54 -2.34 1.46
N ASP A 151 -18.66 -3.05 1.52
CA ASP A 151 -19.71 -2.74 2.51
C ASP A 151 -19.25 -2.95 3.96
N SER A 152 -18.15 -3.71 4.16
CA SER A 152 -17.56 -4.00 5.48
C SER A 152 -16.37 -3.10 5.86
N GLY A 153 -16.10 -2.04 5.07
CA GLY A 153 -14.93 -1.19 5.24
C GLY A 153 -13.86 -1.42 4.15
N ILE A 154 -12.65 -0.94 4.40
CA ILE A 154 -11.54 -1.01 3.45
C ILE A 154 -10.81 -2.34 3.64
N LYS A 155 -10.69 -3.11 2.56
CA LYS A 155 -9.84 -4.29 2.50
C LYS A 155 -8.49 -3.93 1.91
N PHE A 156 -7.44 -4.48 2.50
CA PHE A 156 -6.07 -4.30 2.06
C PHE A 156 -5.47 -5.60 1.57
N HIS A 157 -4.96 -5.57 0.34
CA HIS A 157 -4.27 -6.67 -0.31
C HIS A 157 -2.95 -6.17 -0.89
N TRP A 158 -1.95 -7.04 -1.00
CA TRP A 158 -0.67 -6.70 -1.63
C TRP A 158 -0.24 -7.77 -2.63
N ARG A 159 0.49 -7.35 -3.65
CA ARG A 159 1.10 -8.26 -4.64
C ARG A 159 2.52 -7.81 -4.94
N LEU A 160 3.44 -8.77 -4.96
CA LEU A 160 4.74 -8.59 -5.57
C LEU A 160 4.64 -9.11 -7.00
N GLU A 161 4.81 -8.21 -7.97
CA GLU A 161 4.64 -8.52 -9.38
C GLU A 161 5.95 -8.43 -10.16
N SER A 162 6.09 -9.23 -11.22
CA SER A 162 7.17 -9.17 -12.19
C SER A 162 6.70 -9.50 -13.61
N PRO A 163 7.09 -8.72 -14.64
CA PRO A 163 6.75 -9.01 -16.03
C PRO A 163 7.46 -10.25 -16.59
N LYS A 164 8.39 -10.84 -15.84
CA LYS A 164 9.12 -12.04 -16.25
C LYS A 164 8.38 -13.35 -15.94
N VAL A 165 7.28 -13.31 -15.19
CA VAL A 165 6.51 -14.51 -14.83
C VAL A 165 5.12 -14.53 -15.48
N PRO A 166 4.59 -15.70 -15.89
CA PRO A 166 3.23 -15.82 -16.40
C PRO A 166 2.21 -15.29 -15.38
N GLY A 167 1.30 -14.41 -15.83
CA GLY A 167 0.31 -13.79 -14.95
C GLY A 167 0.86 -12.73 -13.99
N TYR A 168 2.12 -12.32 -14.18
CA TYR A 168 2.81 -11.22 -13.50
C TYR A 168 2.98 -11.36 -11.99
N MET A 169 2.40 -12.37 -11.33
CA MET A 169 2.36 -12.45 -9.88
C MET A 169 3.40 -13.42 -9.33
N LEU A 170 4.29 -12.92 -8.47
CA LEU A 170 5.25 -13.75 -7.73
C LEU A 170 4.65 -14.20 -6.40
N ARG A 171 4.11 -13.24 -5.64
CA ARG A 171 3.59 -13.44 -4.29
C ARG A 171 2.44 -12.48 -4.04
N SER A 172 1.54 -12.84 -3.15
CA SER A 172 0.46 -11.98 -2.69
C SER A 172 0.03 -12.31 -1.27
N GLY A 173 -0.70 -11.40 -0.64
CA GLY A 173 -1.23 -11.57 0.70
C GLY A 173 -2.16 -10.43 1.11
N GLY A 174 -2.60 -10.45 2.35
CA GLY A 174 -3.60 -9.51 2.87
C GLY A 174 -5.00 -10.13 2.91
N ASP A 175 -6.02 -9.29 2.74
CA ASP A 175 -7.41 -9.69 2.88
C ASP A 175 -7.85 -10.54 1.68
N VAL A 176 -8.68 -11.54 1.96
CA VAL A 176 -9.33 -12.33 0.92
C VAL A 176 -10.50 -11.51 0.39
N LEU A 177 -10.40 -11.15 -0.88
CA LEU A 177 -11.49 -10.55 -1.64
C LEU A 177 -11.99 -11.62 -2.61
N GLU A 178 -13.26 -12.01 -2.47
CA GLU A 178 -13.89 -12.88 -3.46
C GLU A 178 -13.79 -12.18 -4.82
N ARG A 179 -13.26 -12.90 -5.81
CA ARG A 179 -13.43 -12.46 -7.20
C ARG A 179 -14.92 -12.60 -7.52
N PRO A 180 -15.57 -11.53 -8.01
CA PRO A 180 -16.96 -11.65 -8.45
C PRO A 180 -17.10 -12.64 -9.60
#